data_AF-A0A8H7SX17-F1
#
_entry.id   AF-A0A8H7SX17-F1
#
_cell.length_a   1.000
_cell.length_b   1.000
_cell.length_c   1.000
_cell.angle_alpha   90.00
_cell.angle_beta   90.00
_cell.angle_gamma   90.00
#
_symmetry.space_group_name_H-M   'P 1'
#
loop_
_entity.id
_entity.type
_entity.pdbx_description
1 polymer ?
#
loop_
_entity_poly.entity_id
_entity_poly.type
_entity_poly.pdbx_seq_one_letter_code
_entity_poly.pdbx_strand_id
1 'polypeptide(L)'
;MDDDTIEYFFDNVDSFYAGNYKLDDVLNRPYSTEEDVQRITTQYIRFLTRYQQQFLKSSVEFAQVAYKLIDSKLCLDFSTVVLGHILNNHALVSQDITELLVSYSLLLYAGKDEPRWMNYILLESIHKRRNRLFSKIVTEVRLDLLDTLLINHFLDLVEETRGDSDESFNYDVIRLIMVLNEQYMMSGLNENLVLDVLSKRMGISDTFSANLIFMLNRSNDTCVQMLILKLLYGIFTTPTLYEYFYTNDLYVLVDITLRELCDLGDTKESQTLRLRPYKKQETYKTLNSLLNPGMQRKVNSTTKRIVNRIIENWWEKLCGYYNDNVDSPNLSHNSTLSSCSSSSGPSTPNDVDEISVIIPRKDVIARKTNITEIKEKKKSSLLSSGLLALTWTLLFFFLGSYLITESWTWGYRGKWTNINNYIPRQELIFTDAELAQYDGTDRTKPIYLAIDGDVYDVSQGAGWYGKGGSYHHFAGKDAARAYVTGCFEDHLTHDVRGLTSDQLKGLDHWKKFYDSSHKYHKVGRVLHDPIPEDAPIPKPCKTAVGQKP
;
A
#
# COMPACT_ATOMS: atom_id res chain seq x y z
N MET A 1 0.01 -14.21 50.03
CA MET A 1 1.47 -14.46 50.02
C MET A 1 1.94 -14.07 48.64
N ASP A 2 2.86 -13.12 48.53
CA ASP A 2 3.45 -12.75 47.24
C ASP A 2 4.27 -13.91 46.70
N ASP A 3 3.71 -14.58 45.68
CA ASP A 3 4.32 -15.68 44.90
C ASP A 3 5.63 -15.25 44.20
N ASP A 4 5.95 -13.95 44.24
CA ASP A 4 7.19 -13.35 43.71
C ASP A 4 8.46 -13.77 44.48
N THR A 5 8.32 -14.40 45.66
CA THR A 5 9.46 -14.79 46.52
C THR A 5 9.83 -16.27 46.47
N ILE A 6 9.06 -17.12 45.78
CA ILE A 6 9.31 -18.56 45.74
C ILE A 6 10.25 -18.88 44.57
N GLU A 7 11.45 -19.37 44.89
CA GLU A 7 12.44 -19.81 43.92
C GLU A 7 12.20 -21.28 43.56
N TYR A 8 11.83 -21.55 42.30
CA TYR A 8 11.61 -22.89 41.79
C TYR A 8 12.92 -23.45 41.24
N PHE A 9 13.27 -24.65 41.71
CA PHE A 9 14.38 -25.44 41.19
C PHE A 9 13.84 -26.47 40.20
N PHE A 10 14.36 -26.42 38.98
CA PHE A 10 14.04 -27.39 37.92
C PHE A 10 15.27 -28.25 37.67
N ASP A 11 15.15 -29.57 37.83
CA ASP A 11 16.29 -30.49 37.75
C ASP A 11 16.78 -30.72 36.31
N ASN A 12 15.92 -30.52 35.31
CA ASN A 12 16.25 -30.63 33.88
C ASN A 12 15.28 -29.83 32.98
N VAL A 13 15.64 -29.64 31.71
CA VAL A 13 14.81 -28.92 30.70
C VAL A 13 13.46 -29.60 30.51
N ASP A 14 13.42 -30.94 30.53
CA ASP A 14 12.19 -31.71 30.43
C ASP A 14 11.26 -31.48 31.63
N SER A 15 11.77 -31.20 32.84
CA SER A 15 10.97 -30.90 34.03
C SER A 15 10.39 -29.49 34.02
N PHE A 16 11.02 -28.56 33.29
CA PHE A 16 10.43 -27.23 33.05
C PHE A 16 9.22 -27.33 32.11
N TYR A 17 9.32 -28.13 31.03
CA TYR A 17 8.23 -28.31 30.06
C TYR A 17 7.18 -29.36 30.46
N ALA A 18 7.57 -30.44 31.16
CA ALA A 18 6.64 -31.41 31.75
C ALA A 18 6.01 -30.86 33.06
N GLY A 19 6.74 -29.99 33.78
CA GLY A 19 6.30 -29.25 34.97
C GLY A 19 5.49 -27.99 34.65
N ASN A 20 4.96 -27.92 33.43
CA ASN A 20 4.07 -26.90 32.92
C ASN A 20 2.87 -26.60 33.83
N TYR A 21 2.60 -27.46 34.83
CA TYR A 21 1.70 -27.24 35.97
C TYR A 21 1.76 -25.84 36.57
N LYS A 22 2.92 -25.18 36.66
CA LYS A 22 2.94 -23.81 37.22
C LYS A 22 2.48 -22.75 36.22
N LEU A 23 2.85 -22.86 34.95
CA LEU A 23 2.29 -22.01 33.90
C LEU A 23 0.78 -22.24 33.76
N ASP A 24 0.34 -23.49 33.83
CA ASP A 24 -1.07 -23.87 33.89
C ASP A 24 -1.74 -23.35 35.17
N ASP A 25 -1.08 -23.43 36.33
CA ASP A 25 -1.62 -22.90 37.60
C ASP A 25 -1.83 -21.40 37.51
N VAL A 26 -0.86 -20.66 36.95
CA VAL A 26 -0.97 -19.21 36.74
C VAL A 26 -2.13 -18.89 35.79
N LEU A 27 -2.23 -19.59 34.65
CA LEU A 27 -3.27 -19.32 33.64
C LEU A 27 -4.67 -19.80 34.07
N ASN A 28 -4.76 -20.79 34.96
CA ASN A 28 -6.01 -21.33 35.49
C ASN A 28 -6.45 -20.68 36.81
N ARG A 29 -5.75 -19.64 37.30
CA ARG A 29 -6.19 -18.89 38.49
C ARG A 29 -7.58 -18.32 38.23
N PRO A 30 -8.48 -18.31 39.24
CA PRO A 30 -9.81 -17.75 39.07
C PRO A 30 -9.71 -16.26 38.75
N TYR A 31 -10.47 -15.84 37.73
CA TYR A 31 -10.61 -14.45 37.30
C TYR A 31 -12.10 -14.09 37.24
N SER A 32 -12.44 -12.86 37.63
CA SER A 32 -13.81 -12.33 37.52
C SER A 32 -13.85 -10.92 36.93
N THR A 33 -12.74 -10.19 36.96
CA THR A 33 -12.62 -8.82 36.43
C THR A 33 -11.46 -8.71 35.44
N GLU A 34 -11.44 -7.65 34.63
CA GLU A 34 -10.30 -7.35 33.75
C GLU A 34 -8.99 -7.13 34.53
N GLU A 35 -9.06 -6.59 35.75
CA GLU A 35 -7.89 -6.41 36.62
C GLU A 35 -7.26 -7.74 37.04
N ASP A 36 -8.08 -8.78 37.27
CA ASP A 36 -7.57 -10.13 37.54
C ASP A 36 -6.82 -10.68 36.33
N VAL A 37 -7.37 -10.49 35.13
CA VAL A 37 -6.75 -10.93 33.86
C VAL A 37 -5.41 -10.23 33.65
N GLN A 38 -5.34 -8.93 33.87
CA GLN A 38 -4.10 -8.15 33.78
C GLN A 38 -3.06 -8.64 34.80
N ARG A 39 -3.47 -8.88 36.05
CA ARG A 39 -2.59 -9.39 37.11
C ARG A 39 -2.03 -10.78 36.75
N ILE A 40 -2.87 -11.69 36.25
CA ILE A 40 -2.45 -13.03 35.82
C ILE A 40 -1.47 -12.92 34.64
N THR A 41 -1.77 -12.08 33.66
CA THR A 41 -0.90 -11.83 32.49
C THR A 41 0.48 -11.31 32.91
N THR A 42 0.53 -10.36 33.85
CA THR A 42 1.79 -9.86 34.41
C THR A 42 2.57 -10.96 35.15
N GLN A 43 1.90 -11.81 35.93
CA GLN A 43 2.54 -12.93 36.61
C GLN A 43 3.12 -13.94 35.62
N TYR A 44 2.41 -14.21 34.53
CA TYR A 44 2.86 -15.06 33.44
C TYR A 44 4.14 -14.52 32.79
N ILE A 45 4.17 -13.23 32.43
CA ILE A 45 5.35 -12.59 31.84
C ILE A 45 6.52 -12.60 32.82
N ARG A 46 6.31 -12.22 34.09
CA ARG A 46 7.39 -12.21 35.08
C ARG A 46 8.01 -13.59 35.27
N PHE A 47 7.19 -14.63 35.30
CA PHE A 47 7.66 -16.01 35.40
C PHE A 47 8.55 -16.35 34.20
N LEU A 48 8.10 -16.08 32.98
CA LEU A 48 8.89 -16.32 31.76
C LEU A 48 10.19 -15.50 31.76
N THR A 49 10.13 -14.22 32.13
CA THR A 49 11.30 -13.32 32.22
C THR A 49 12.34 -13.86 33.20
N ARG A 50 11.92 -14.33 34.37
CA ARG A 50 12.82 -14.89 35.40
C ARG A 50 13.60 -16.11 34.92
N TYR A 51 12.95 -16.96 34.13
CA TYR A 51 13.50 -18.23 33.65
C TYR A 51 14.01 -18.18 32.20
N GLN A 52 13.92 -17.03 31.53
CA GLN A 52 14.24 -16.87 30.12
C GLN A 52 15.67 -17.33 29.80
N GLN A 53 16.66 -16.85 30.56
CA GLN A 53 18.08 -17.15 30.31
C GLN A 53 18.45 -18.63 30.53
N GLN A 54 17.60 -19.38 31.22
CA GLN A 54 17.82 -20.79 31.52
C GLN A 54 17.06 -21.69 30.55
N PHE A 55 15.79 -21.37 30.26
CA PHE A 55 14.83 -22.27 29.61
C PHE A 55 14.07 -21.66 28.41
N LEU A 56 14.35 -20.44 27.96
CA LEU A 56 13.71 -19.88 26.74
C LEU A 56 14.81 -19.34 25.82
N LYS A 57 15.52 -20.24 25.15
CA LYS A 57 16.69 -19.95 24.30
C LYS A 57 16.42 -20.19 22.82
N SER A 58 15.45 -21.04 22.50
CA SER A 58 15.09 -21.39 21.13
C SER A 58 13.69 -20.91 20.74
N SER A 59 13.48 -20.77 19.42
CA SER A 59 12.21 -20.37 18.83
C SER A 59 11.06 -21.31 19.19
N VAL A 60 11.32 -22.61 19.22
CA VAL A 60 10.35 -23.66 19.59
C VAL A 60 9.87 -23.47 21.02
N GLU A 61 10.77 -23.13 21.94
CA GLU A 61 10.45 -22.94 23.36
C GLU A 61 9.60 -21.68 23.57
N PHE A 62 9.93 -20.59 22.87
CA PHE A 62 9.09 -19.38 22.87
C PHE A 62 7.73 -19.62 22.23
N ALA A 63 7.65 -20.41 21.16
CA ALA A 63 6.38 -20.78 20.54
C ALA A 63 5.50 -21.60 21.49
N GLN A 64 6.09 -22.57 22.21
CA GLN A 64 5.36 -23.39 23.17
C GLN A 64 4.71 -22.54 24.28
N VAL A 65 5.45 -21.60 24.88
CA VAL A 65 4.89 -20.73 25.91
C VAL A 65 3.95 -19.67 25.35
N ALA A 66 4.12 -19.26 24.09
CA ALA A 66 3.19 -18.34 23.43
C ALA A 66 1.85 -19.00 23.12
N TYR A 67 1.85 -20.14 22.43
CA TYR A 67 0.61 -20.87 22.13
C TYR A 67 -0.10 -21.33 23.40
N LYS A 68 0.65 -21.67 24.44
CA LYS A 68 0.05 -21.98 25.74
C LYS A 68 -0.75 -20.82 26.34
N LEU A 69 -0.28 -19.58 26.17
CA LEU A 69 -1.04 -18.40 26.57
C LEU A 69 -2.22 -18.17 25.63
N ILE A 70 -2.00 -18.25 24.31
CA ILE A 70 -3.00 -17.97 23.27
C ILE A 70 -4.18 -18.94 23.36
N ASP A 71 -3.91 -20.24 23.55
CA ASP A 71 -4.91 -21.31 23.66
C ASP A 71 -5.54 -21.39 25.07
N SER A 72 -5.06 -20.59 26.02
CA SER A 72 -5.61 -20.59 27.38
C SER A 72 -7.02 -20.00 27.41
N LYS A 73 -7.85 -20.53 28.32
CA LYS A 73 -9.22 -19.99 28.54
C LYS A 73 -9.20 -18.49 28.86
N LEU A 74 -8.19 -18.04 29.61
CA LEU A 74 -7.96 -16.63 29.93
C LEU A 74 -7.87 -15.77 28.66
N CYS A 75 -7.08 -16.20 27.68
CA CYS A 75 -6.89 -15.48 26.42
C CYS A 75 -8.11 -15.63 25.49
N LEU A 76 -8.74 -16.79 25.44
CA LEU A 76 -9.96 -16.98 24.64
C LEU A 76 -11.14 -16.11 25.14
N ASP A 77 -11.27 -15.95 26.46
CA ASP A 77 -12.33 -15.13 27.07
C ASP A 77 -12.01 -13.61 27.00
N PHE A 78 -10.72 -13.22 27.04
CA PHE A 78 -10.28 -11.83 27.20
C PHE A 78 -9.05 -11.44 26.32
N SER A 79 -8.98 -11.90 25.08
CA SER A 79 -7.79 -11.74 24.21
C SER A 79 -7.35 -10.27 24.05
N THR A 80 -8.29 -9.36 23.86
CA THR A 80 -8.01 -7.92 23.73
C THR A 80 -7.41 -7.31 25.00
N VAL A 81 -7.88 -7.74 26.17
CA VAL A 81 -7.38 -7.28 27.47
C VAL A 81 -5.99 -7.87 27.74
N VAL A 82 -5.81 -9.18 27.54
CA VAL A 82 -4.52 -9.87 27.71
C VAL A 82 -3.48 -9.21 26.82
N LEU A 83 -3.70 -9.23 25.51
CA LEU A 83 -2.70 -8.78 24.57
C LEU A 83 -2.50 -7.25 24.63
N GLY A 84 -3.57 -6.49 24.87
CA GLY A 84 -3.50 -5.04 25.09
C GLY A 84 -2.70 -4.67 26.34
N HIS A 85 -2.80 -5.48 27.41
CA HIS A 85 -2.00 -5.32 28.61
C HIS A 85 -0.53 -5.65 28.38
N ILE A 86 -0.22 -6.74 27.66
CA ILE A 86 1.15 -7.09 27.27
C ILE A 86 1.78 -5.93 26.51
N LEU A 87 1.07 -5.38 25.52
CA LEU A 87 1.55 -4.26 24.72
C LEU A 87 1.78 -3.01 25.57
N ASN A 88 0.74 -2.55 26.29
CA ASN A 88 0.77 -1.24 26.93
C ASN A 88 1.57 -1.19 28.22
N ASN A 89 1.64 -2.28 29.00
CA ASN A 89 2.25 -2.28 30.33
C ASN A 89 3.60 -2.99 30.39
N HIS A 90 3.91 -3.85 29.40
CA HIS A 90 5.19 -4.55 29.36
C HIS A 90 6.02 -4.13 28.14
N ALA A 91 5.48 -4.33 26.93
CA ALA A 91 6.21 -4.12 25.69
C ALA A 91 6.56 -2.64 25.43
N LEU A 92 5.69 -1.69 25.78
CA LEU A 92 5.95 -0.26 25.55
C LEU A 92 6.59 0.47 26.73
N VAL A 93 6.57 -0.11 27.93
CA VAL A 93 6.98 0.56 29.17
C VAL A 93 8.25 -0.02 29.77
N SER A 94 8.50 -1.34 29.64
CA SER A 94 9.62 -1.99 30.30
C SER A 94 10.98 -1.51 29.76
N GLN A 95 11.96 -1.42 30.66
CA GLN A 95 13.35 -1.14 30.31
C GLN A 95 14.24 -2.38 30.33
N ASP A 96 13.74 -3.50 30.85
CA ASP A 96 14.47 -4.76 30.93
C ASP A 96 14.46 -5.45 29.55
N ILE A 97 15.65 -5.79 29.07
CA ILE A 97 15.83 -6.50 27.81
C ILE A 97 15.17 -7.88 27.91
N THR A 98 15.19 -8.56 29.04
CA THR A 98 14.62 -9.91 29.14
C THR A 98 13.09 -9.86 29.04
N GLU A 99 12.46 -8.96 29.79
CA GLU A 99 11.01 -8.77 29.77
C GLU A 99 10.49 -8.30 28.41
N LEU A 100 11.22 -7.40 27.76
CA LEU A 100 10.90 -6.96 26.40
C LEU A 100 10.96 -8.14 25.41
N LEU A 101 11.94 -9.05 25.54
CA LEU A 101 12.09 -10.20 24.64
C LEU A 101 10.88 -11.13 24.75
N VAL A 102 10.49 -11.46 25.98
CA VAL A 102 9.32 -12.29 26.27
C VAL A 102 8.05 -11.62 25.74
N SER A 103 7.82 -10.35 26.09
CA SER A 103 6.59 -9.63 25.75
C SER A 103 6.40 -9.52 24.24
N TYR A 104 7.46 -9.19 23.51
CA TYR A 104 7.41 -9.09 22.06
C TYR A 104 7.27 -10.45 21.37
N SER A 105 7.88 -11.51 21.90
CA SER A 105 7.72 -12.86 21.36
C SER A 105 6.26 -13.33 21.49
N LEU A 106 5.64 -13.13 22.66
CA LEU A 106 4.22 -13.46 22.88
C LEU A 106 3.32 -12.71 21.90
N LEU A 107 3.55 -11.40 21.72
CA LEU A 107 2.80 -10.56 20.79
C LEU A 107 3.00 -10.97 19.33
N LEU A 108 4.22 -11.34 18.94
CA LEU A 108 4.54 -11.77 17.57
C LEU A 108 3.86 -13.09 17.23
N TYR A 109 3.90 -14.08 18.13
CA TYR A 109 3.20 -15.35 17.94
C TYR A 109 1.68 -15.18 17.97
N ALA A 110 1.14 -14.30 18.82
CA ALA A 110 -0.29 -13.97 18.79
C ALA A 110 -0.70 -13.29 17.47
N GLY A 111 0.13 -12.39 16.95
CA GLY A 111 -0.09 -11.72 15.66
C GLY A 111 0.11 -12.64 14.46
N LYS A 112 0.86 -13.74 14.60
CA LYS A 112 1.02 -14.77 13.56
C LYS A 112 -0.31 -15.48 13.28
N ASP A 113 -1.09 -15.76 14.32
CA ASP A 113 -2.38 -16.45 14.19
C ASP A 113 -3.56 -15.49 13.95
N GLU A 114 -3.48 -14.26 14.47
CA GLU A 114 -4.51 -13.24 14.29
C GLU A 114 -3.95 -11.97 13.62
N PRO A 115 -4.14 -11.79 12.30
CA PRO A 115 -3.62 -10.64 11.56
C PRO A 115 -4.07 -9.28 12.09
N ARG A 116 -5.28 -9.21 12.66
CA ARG A 116 -5.80 -7.99 13.31
C ARG A 116 -4.94 -7.56 14.49
N TRP A 117 -4.39 -8.53 15.22
CA TRP A 117 -3.54 -8.28 16.36
C TRP A 117 -2.17 -7.75 15.95
N MET A 118 -1.60 -8.31 14.88
CA MET A 118 -0.38 -7.78 14.27
C MET A 118 -0.57 -6.31 13.85
N ASN A 119 -1.70 -5.99 13.21
CA ASN A 119 -2.04 -4.62 12.82
C ASN A 119 -2.16 -3.69 14.04
N TYR A 120 -2.83 -4.12 15.11
CA TYR A 120 -2.93 -3.35 16.35
C TYR A 120 -1.57 -3.12 17.02
N ILE A 121 -0.73 -4.16 17.11
CA ILE A 121 0.64 -4.05 17.64
C ILE A 121 1.43 -3.02 16.85
N LEU A 122 1.39 -3.08 15.51
CA LEU A 122 2.11 -2.18 14.63
C LEU A 122 1.60 -0.72 14.77
N LEU A 123 0.29 -0.50 14.80
CA LEU A 123 -0.32 0.84 14.93
C LEU A 123 -0.02 1.52 16.28
N GLU A 124 -0.24 0.83 17.39
CA GLU A 124 0.04 1.35 18.75
C GLU A 124 1.54 1.57 18.98
N SER A 125 2.35 0.74 18.33
CA SER A 125 3.80 0.84 18.27
C SER A 125 4.30 2.13 17.60
N ILE A 126 3.53 2.68 16.66
CA ILE A 126 3.85 3.90 15.92
C ILE A 126 3.40 5.14 16.71
N HIS A 127 2.22 5.10 17.34
CA HIS A 127 1.63 6.24 18.05
C HIS A 127 2.43 6.72 19.26
N LYS A 128 3.08 5.82 20.03
CA LYS A 128 3.82 6.22 21.24
C LYS A 128 5.28 6.65 21.00
N ARG A 129 5.76 6.72 19.74
CA ARG A 129 7.07 7.26 19.32
C ARG A 129 8.30 6.85 20.16
N ARG A 130 8.28 5.67 20.77
CA ARG A 130 9.45 5.09 21.46
C ARG A 130 9.42 3.59 21.28
N ASN A 131 9.80 3.11 20.12
CA ASN A 131 9.77 1.68 19.92
C ASN A 131 11.11 0.99 19.99
N ARG A 132 11.41 0.54 21.21
CA ARG A 132 12.37 -0.53 21.44
C ARG A 132 11.90 -1.83 20.79
N LEU A 133 10.61 -2.07 20.44
CA LEU A 133 10.16 -3.21 19.62
C LEU A 133 10.71 -3.12 18.22
N PHE A 134 10.61 -1.94 17.60
CA PHE A 134 11.18 -1.71 16.28
C PHE A 134 12.69 -1.87 16.36
N SER A 135 13.36 -1.21 17.32
CA SER A 135 14.79 -1.40 17.54
C SER A 135 15.16 -2.85 17.87
N LYS A 136 14.31 -3.65 18.52
CA LYS A 136 14.63 -5.02 18.95
C LYS A 136 14.16 -6.09 17.96
N ILE A 137 13.19 -5.80 17.10
CA ILE A 137 12.95 -6.53 15.85
C ILE A 137 14.13 -6.28 14.91
N VAL A 138 14.58 -5.02 14.80
CA VAL A 138 15.79 -4.62 14.05
C VAL A 138 17.05 -5.27 14.63
N THR A 139 17.19 -5.44 15.95
CA THR A 139 18.46 -5.89 16.60
C THR A 139 18.44 -7.35 17.07
N GLU A 140 17.28 -7.96 17.35
CA GLU A 140 17.14 -9.29 17.99
C GLU A 140 16.14 -10.24 17.30
N VAL A 141 15.49 -9.89 16.18
CA VAL A 141 14.93 -10.94 15.32
C VAL A 141 16.10 -11.72 14.78
N ARG A 142 16.43 -12.81 15.46
CA ARG A 142 17.37 -13.78 14.94
C ARG A 142 16.74 -14.32 13.65
N LEU A 143 17.54 -14.36 12.59
CA LEU A 143 17.09 -14.74 11.25
C LEU A 143 16.56 -16.19 11.18
N ASP A 144 16.79 -17.00 12.22
CA ASP A 144 16.23 -18.35 12.40
C ASP A 144 14.75 -18.38 12.84
N LEU A 145 14.20 -17.25 13.30
CA LEU A 145 12.78 -17.08 13.62
C LEU A 145 11.94 -16.64 12.42
N LEU A 146 12.58 -16.11 11.38
CA LEU A 146 11.91 -15.68 10.16
C LEU A 146 11.74 -16.87 9.24
N ASP A 147 10.49 -17.24 8.98
CA ASP A 147 10.15 -18.23 7.96
C ASP A 147 9.62 -17.53 6.69
N THR A 148 9.58 -18.28 5.60
CA THR A 148 9.02 -17.81 4.33
C THR A 148 7.58 -17.32 4.51
N LEU A 149 6.80 -17.92 5.40
CA LEU A 149 5.39 -17.60 5.61
C LEU A 149 5.23 -16.18 6.18
N LEU A 150 6.05 -15.79 7.14
CA LEU A 150 5.99 -14.46 7.76
C LEU A 150 6.36 -13.35 6.78
N ILE A 151 7.41 -13.53 5.96
CA ILE A 151 7.78 -12.55 4.92
C ILE A 151 6.69 -12.46 3.85
N ASN A 152 6.08 -13.59 3.46
CA ASN A 152 4.92 -13.58 2.58
C ASN A 152 3.78 -12.76 3.19
N HIS A 153 3.47 -12.96 4.47
CA HIS A 153 2.41 -12.22 5.13
C HIS A 153 2.67 -10.71 5.16
N PHE A 154 3.91 -10.27 5.43
CA PHE A 154 4.23 -8.84 5.35
C PHE A 154 4.05 -8.27 3.95
N LEU A 155 4.44 -9.02 2.92
CA LEU A 155 4.21 -8.60 1.53
C LEU A 155 2.71 -8.60 1.18
N ASP A 156 1.93 -9.58 1.64
CA ASP A 156 0.48 -9.62 1.48
C ASP A 156 -0.18 -8.40 2.13
N LEU A 157 0.23 -8.02 3.35
CA LEU A 157 -0.25 -6.81 4.02
C LEU A 157 0.04 -5.55 3.21
N VAL A 158 1.21 -5.45 2.58
CA VAL A 158 1.54 -4.31 1.70
C VAL A 158 0.62 -4.25 0.48
N GLU A 159 0.28 -5.40 -0.12
CA GLU A 159 -0.63 -5.46 -1.26
C GLU A 159 -2.09 -5.18 -0.85
N GLU A 160 -2.54 -5.72 0.29
CA GLU A 160 -3.91 -5.55 0.80
C GLU A 160 -4.20 -4.10 1.20
N THR A 161 -3.22 -3.42 1.80
CA THR A 161 -3.38 -2.04 2.30
C THR A 161 -3.09 -0.96 1.25
N ARG A 162 -2.90 -1.34 -0.02
CA ARG A 162 -2.73 -0.40 -1.15
C ARG A 162 -3.88 0.62 -1.25
N GLY A 163 -5.10 0.20 -0.91
CA GLY A 163 -6.32 0.99 -1.10
C GLY A 163 -6.73 1.82 0.12
N ASP A 164 -5.96 1.77 1.19
CA ASP A 164 -6.31 2.44 2.44
C ASP A 164 -6.10 3.96 2.32
N SER A 165 -6.97 4.73 2.97
CA SER A 165 -6.86 6.20 2.97
C SER A 165 -5.65 6.72 3.75
N ASP A 166 -5.12 5.91 4.65
CA ASP A 166 -3.93 6.20 5.45
C ASP A 166 -2.81 5.22 5.08
N GLU A 167 -1.85 5.71 4.29
CA GLU A 167 -0.71 4.94 3.80
C GLU A 167 0.39 4.74 4.86
N SER A 168 0.25 5.33 6.06
CA SER A 168 1.28 5.25 7.11
C SER A 168 1.60 3.81 7.51
N PHE A 169 0.57 3.00 7.71
CA PHE A 169 0.71 1.58 8.03
C PHE A 169 1.45 0.82 6.92
N ASN A 170 1.06 1.03 5.66
CA ASN A 170 1.70 0.40 4.51
C ASN A 170 3.21 0.70 4.48
N TYR A 171 3.58 1.98 4.64
CA TYR A 171 4.99 2.40 4.67
C TYR A 171 5.76 1.83 5.85
N ASP A 172 5.13 1.61 6.99
CA ASP A 172 5.78 1.02 8.15
C ASP A 172 6.04 -0.49 7.98
N VAL A 173 5.13 -1.22 7.32
CA VAL A 173 5.38 -2.61 6.92
C VAL A 173 6.52 -2.70 5.90
N ILE A 174 6.56 -1.80 4.91
CA ILE A 174 7.67 -1.72 3.94
C ILE A 174 9.00 -1.44 4.65
N ARG A 175 9.02 -0.50 5.59
CA ARG A 175 10.22 -0.20 6.41
C ARG A 175 10.70 -1.42 7.17
N LEU A 176 9.78 -2.20 7.75
CA LEU A 176 10.14 -3.44 8.42
C LEU A 176 10.83 -4.41 7.45
N ILE A 177 10.28 -4.65 6.26
CA ILE A 177 10.88 -5.53 5.26
C ILE A 177 12.28 -5.04 4.86
N MET A 178 12.47 -3.73 4.66
CA MET A 178 13.77 -3.16 4.31
C MET A 178 14.82 -3.37 5.41
N VAL A 179 14.43 -3.21 6.67
CA VAL A 179 15.29 -3.48 7.82
C VAL A 179 15.65 -4.96 7.89
N LEU A 180 14.70 -5.87 7.68
CA LEU A 180 14.97 -7.31 7.70
C LEU A 180 16.00 -7.68 6.63
N ASN A 181 15.86 -7.12 5.43
CA ASN A 181 16.88 -7.28 4.38
C ASN A 181 18.25 -6.75 4.83
N GLU A 182 18.32 -5.60 5.48
CA GLU A 182 19.58 -5.09 6.04
C GLU A 182 20.19 -6.06 7.06
N GLN A 183 19.38 -6.67 7.93
CA GLN A 183 19.86 -7.68 8.88
C GLN A 183 20.45 -8.90 8.18
N TYR A 184 19.80 -9.41 7.12
CA TYR A 184 20.39 -10.48 6.29
C TYR A 184 21.73 -10.04 5.69
N MET A 185 21.82 -8.83 5.12
CA MET A 185 23.06 -8.30 4.56
C MET A 185 24.19 -8.17 5.60
N MET A 186 23.86 -7.84 6.85
CA MET A 186 24.83 -7.62 7.92
C MET A 186 25.18 -8.91 8.68
N SER A 187 24.37 -9.95 8.59
CA SER A 187 24.53 -11.21 9.32
C SER A 187 25.70 -12.08 8.85
N GLY A 188 26.20 -11.86 7.63
CA GLY A 188 27.19 -12.73 6.99
C GLY A 188 26.66 -14.10 6.55
N LEU A 189 25.34 -14.33 6.63
CA LEU A 189 24.70 -15.49 6.03
C LEU A 189 24.74 -15.38 4.50
N ASN A 190 24.87 -16.51 3.81
CA ASN A 190 24.88 -16.56 2.34
C ASN A 190 23.48 -16.37 1.73
N GLU A 191 22.44 -16.61 2.52
CA GLU A 191 21.05 -16.60 2.06
C GLU A 191 20.30 -15.42 2.66
N ASN A 192 19.50 -14.76 1.82
CA ASN A 192 18.66 -13.64 2.22
C ASN A 192 17.21 -14.01 1.93
N LEU A 193 16.51 -14.43 2.98
CA LEU A 193 15.14 -14.90 2.86
C LEU A 193 14.20 -13.86 2.25
N VAL A 194 14.44 -12.57 2.50
CA VAL A 194 13.63 -11.50 1.89
C VAL A 194 13.75 -11.54 0.37
N LEU A 195 14.99 -11.61 -0.15
CA LEU A 195 15.23 -11.71 -1.59
C LEU A 195 14.71 -13.03 -2.17
N ASP A 196 14.83 -14.13 -1.44
CA ASP A 196 14.32 -15.43 -1.86
C ASP A 196 12.79 -15.43 -1.99
N VAL A 197 12.09 -14.84 -1.02
CA VAL A 197 10.63 -14.69 -1.08
C VAL A 197 10.21 -13.76 -2.22
N LEU A 198 10.88 -12.62 -2.40
CA LEU A 198 10.61 -11.74 -3.53
C LEU A 198 10.78 -12.46 -4.87
N SER A 199 11.80 -13.32 -5.01
CA SER A 199 12.03 -14.07 -6.24
C SER A 199 10.92 -15.08 -6.55
N LYS A 200 10.24 -15.61 -5.52
CA LYS A 200 9.09 -16.52 -5.66
C LYS A 200 7.78 -15.79 -5.93
N ARG A 201 7.72 -14.48 -5.68
CA ARG A 201 6.53 -13.63 -5.78
C ARG A 201 6.57 -12.62 -6.94
N MET A 202 7.37 -12.92 -7.96
CA MET A 202 7.46 -12.08 -9.16
C MET A 202 6.07 -11.83 -9.77
N GLY A 203 5.71 -10.55 -9.95
CA GLY A 203 4.41 -10.13 -10.49
C GLY A 203 3.23 -10.21 -9.51
N ILE A 204 3.46 -10.56 -8.24
CA ILE A 204 2.42 -10.58 -7.18
C ILE A 204 2.60 -9.38 -6.23
N SER A 205 3.85 -8.96 -6.00
CA SER A 205 4.20 -7.89 -5.04
C SER A 205 4.52 -6.55 -5.72
N ASP A 206 3.66 -6.15 -6.67
CA ASP A 206 3.85 -4.96 -7.49
C ASP A 206 3.64 -3.65 -6.70
N THR A 207 2.78 -3.66 -5.68
CA THR A 207 2.59 -2.48 -4.82
C THR A 207 3.85 -2.23 -3.99
N PHE A 208 4.49 -3.29 -3.50
CA PHE A 208 5.75 -3.17 -2.77
C PHE A 208 6.84 -2.50 -3.64
N SER A 209 7.03 -2.95 -4.89
CA SER A 209 8.03 -2.37 -5.79
C SER A 209 7.72 -0.91 -6.16
N ALA A 210 6.44 -0.59 -6.44
CA ALA A 210 6.01 0.78 -6.70
C ALA A 210 6.22 1.71 -5.51
N ASN A 211 5.88 1.25 -4.29
CA ASN A 211 6.05 2.04 -3.08
C ASN A 211 7.52 2.27 -2.72
N LEU A 212 8.44 1.32 -3.02
CA LEU A 212 9.88 1.58 -2.87
C LEU A 212 10.34 2.77 -3.72
N ILE A 213 9.89 2.86 -4.97
CA ILE A 213 10.24 3.95 -5.88
C ILE A 213 9.60 5.26 -5.42
N PHE A 214 8.33 5.21 -5.01
CA PHE A 214 7.63 6.36 -4.48
C PHE A 214 8.32 6.92 -3.23
N MET A 215 8.65 6.06 -2.27
CA MET A 215 9.36 6.42 -1.04
C MET A 215 10.76 6.96 -1.35
N LEU A 216 11.49 6.39 -2.31
CA LEU A 216 12.81 6.89 -2.70
C LEU A 216 12.73 8.32 -3.25
N ASN A 217 11.70 8.62 -4.06
CA ASN A 217 11.51 9.93 -4.69
C ASN A 217 11.00 11.01 -3.72
N ARG A 218 10.34 10.63 -2.62
CA ARG A 218 9.65 11.56 -1.70
C ARG A 218 10.23 11.62 -0.29
N SER A 219 11.00 10.63 0.12
CA SER A 219 11.62 10.61 1.44
C SER A 219 12.72 11.66 1.53
N ASN A 220 12.65 12.50 2.56
CA ASN A 220 13.75 13.39 2.95
C ASN A 220 14.67 12.76 4.02
N ASP A 221 14.33 11.56 4.49
CA ASP A 221 15.12 10.82 5.48
C ASP A 221 16.20 9.98 4.78
N THR A 222 17.45 10.33 5.03
CA THR A 222 18.63 9.67 4.48
C THR A 222 18.78 8.22 4.95
N CYS A 223 18.28 7.88 6.14
CA CYS A 223 18.29 6.51 6.65
C CYS A 223 17.35 5.63 5.81
N VAL A 224 16.13 6.11 5.56
CA VAL A 224 15.14 5.40 4.73
C VAL A 224 15.64 5.25 3.29
N GLN A 225 16.19 6.32 2.71
CA GLN A 225 16.79 6.24 1.37
C GLN A 225 17.92 5.21 1.31
N MET A 226 18.79 5.15 2.32
CA MET A 226 19.87 4.17 2.39
C MET A 226 19.34 2.73 2.48
N LEU A 227 18.31 2.48 3.27
CA LEU A 227 17.64 1.17 3.37
C LEU A 227 17.06 0.73 2.03
N ILE A 228 16.37 1.64 1.33
CA ILE A 228 15.84 1.38 -0.03
C ILE A 228 16.98 1.04 -0.97
N LEU A 229 18.07 1.84 -0.99
CA LEU A 229 19.21 1.61 -1.87
C LEU A 229 19.92 0.26 -1.58
N LYS A 230 20.01 -0.15 -0.32
CA LYS A 230 20.55 -1.45 0.07
C LYS A 230 19.68 -2.61 -0.41
N LEU A 231 18.36 -2.49 -0.29
CA LEU A 231 17.42 -3.48 -0.81
C LEU A 231 17.49 -3.54 -2.35
N LEU A 232 17.47 -2.40 -3.04
CA LEU A 232 17.63 -2.31 -4.49
C LEU A 232 18.96 -2.95 -4.95
N TYR A 233 20.05 -2.73 -4.22
CA TYR A 233 21.32 -3.40 -4.49
C TYR A 233 21.18 -4.92 -4.39
N GLY A 234 20.52 -5.44 -3.34
CA GLY A 234 20.21 -6.87 -3.21
C GLY A 234 19.40 -7.39 -4.40
N ILE A 235 18.32 -6.71 -4.77
CA ILE A 235 17.46 -7.08 -5.90
C ILE A 235 18.26 -7.11 -7.22
N PHE A 236 19.04 -6.07 -7.52
CA PHE A 236 19.81 -5.98 -8.77
C PHE A 236 21.08 -6.84 -8.81
N THR A 237 21.51 -7.40 -7.67
CA THR A 237 22.66 -8.31 -7.64
C THR A 237 22.26 -9.79 -7.61
N THR A 238 21.00 -10.08 -7.29
CA THR A 238 20.43 -11.44 -7.33
C THR A 238 19.90 -11.77 -8.73
N PRO A 239 20.44 -12.80 -9.43
CA PRO A 239 20.06 -13.12 -10.80
C PRO A 239 18.57 -13.43 -11.03
N THR A 240 17.91 -14.06 -10.06
CA THR A 240 16.48 -14.41 -10.16
C THR A 240 15.56 -13.19 -10.10
N LEU A 241 16.08 -12.01 -9.71
CA LEU A 241 15.33 -10.78 -9.51
C LEU A 241 15.61 -9.72 -10.59
N TYR A 242 16.35 -10.04 -11.66
CA TYR A 242 16.67 -9.07 -12.71
C TYR A 242 15.44 -8.48 -13.40
N GLU A 243 14.35 -9.23 -13.47
CA GLU A 243 13.08 -8.80 -14.06
C GLU A 243 12.05 -8.36 -13.00
N TYR A 244 12.49 -8.14 -11.75
CA TYR A 244 11.58 -7.82 -10.64
C TYR A 244 10.82 -6.50 -10.84
N PHE A 245 11.48 -5.50 -11.44
CA PHE A 245 10.87 -4.22 -11.77
C PHE A 245 10.38 -4.20 -13.21
N TYR A 246 9.21 -3.63 -13.44
CA TYR A 246 8.75 -3.31 -14.79
C TYR A 246 9.68 -2.30 -15.47
N THR A 247 9.71 -2.33 -16.80
CA THR A 247 10.58 -1.43 -17.59
C THR A 247 10.32 0.05 -17.29
N ASN A 248 9.07 0.43 -17.03
CA ASN A 248 8.71 1.81 -16.69
C ASN A 248 9.29 2.23 -15.33
N ASP A 249 9.22 1.34 -14.35
CA ASP A 249 9.76 1.56 -13.01
C ASP A 249 11.28 1.71 -13.04
N LEU A 250 11.96 0.94 -13.90
CA LEU A 250 13.39 1.10 -14.15
C LEU A 250 13.73 2.47 -14.76
N TYR A 251 12.91 2.98 -15.68
CA TYR A 251 13.11 4.33 -16.23
C TYR A 251 12.94 5.40 -15.14
N VAL A 252 11.94 5.26 -14.26
CA VAL A 252 11.75 6.17 -13.13
C VAL A 252 12.92 6.10 -12.15
N LEU A 253 13.43 4.90 -11.84
CA LEU A 253 14.61 4.73 -10.98
C LEU A 253 15.86 5.38 -11.57
N VAL A 254 16.09 5.24 -12.88
CA VAL A 254 17.18 5.93 -13.58
C VAL A 254 17.01 7.44 -13.48
N ASP A 255 15.80 7.95 -13.67
CA ASP A 255 15.51 9.38 -13.61
C ASP A 255 15.73 9.98 -12.23
N ILE A 256 15.21 9.31 -11.19
CA ILE A 256 15.45 9.69 -9.79
C ILE A 256 16.94 9.68 -9.53
N THR A 257 17.65 8.60 -9.88
CA THR A 257 19.09 8.47 -9.61
C THR A 257 19.90 9.56 -10.32
N LEU A 258 19.60 9.85 -11.59
CA LEU A 258 20.30 10.89 -12.33
C LEU A 258 20.03 12.27 -11.75
N ARG A 259 18.80 12.56 -11.31
CA ARG A 259 18.44 13.84 -10.68
C ARG A 259 19.08 13.99 -9.29
N GLU A 260 19.12 12.95 -8.47
CA GLU A 260 19.79 13.02 -7.16
C GLU A 260 21.32 13.15 -7.29
N LEU A 261 21.91 12.58 -8.36
CA LEU A 261 23.34 12.73 -8.66
C LEU A 261 23.68 14.04 -9.38
N CYS A 262 22.72 14.65 -10.06
CA CYS A 262 22.87 15.90 -10.79
C CYS A 262 21.68 16.82 -10.51
N ASP A 263 21.95 17.91 -9.82
CA ASP A 263 21.05 19.06 -9.68
C ASP A 263 20.89 19.83 -11.01
N LEU A 264 20.76 19.11 -12.14
CA LEU A 264 20.84 19.65 -13.49
C LEU A 264 19.48 19.67 -14.16
N GLY A 265 19.06 20.91 -14.45
CA GLY A 265 17.81 21.24 -15.09
C GLY A 265 17.64 20.69 -16.51
N ASP A 266 16.36 20.61 -16.86
CA ASP A 266 15.74 20.33 -18.15
C ASP A 266 16.68 20.43 -19.35
N THR A 267 17.20 19.29 -19.78
CA THR A 267 17.65 19.13 -21.16
C THR A 267 16.60 18.32 -21.91
N LYS A 268 15.98 19.00 -22.87
CA LYS A 268 14.87 18.54 -23.69
C LYS A 268 15.14 17.16 -24.30
N GLU A 269 14.18 16.27 -24.10
CA GLU A 269 14.10 14.94 -24.69
C GLU A 269 14.32 14.99 -26.21
N SER A 270 15.25 14.18 -26.71
CA SER A 270 15.25 13.76 -28.12
C SER A 270 14.62 12.38 -28.18
N GLN A 271 13.34 12.33 -28.56
CA GLN A 271 12.63 11.11 -28.92
C GLN A 271 13.28 10.47 -30.15
N THR A 272 14.23 9.56 -29.97
CA THR A 272 14.54 8.59 -31.02
C THR A 272 15.19 7.33 -30.45
N LEU A 273 14.69 6.18 -30.92
CA LEU A 273 15.24 4.82 -30.82
C LEU A 273 14.91 3.98 -29.57
N ARG A 274 13.82 3.21 -29.71
CA ARG A 274 13.41 2.01 -28.95
C ARG A 274 14.43 0.86 -28.90
N LEU A 275 15.69 1.08 -29.26
CA LEU A 275 16.74 0.05 -29.28
C LEU A 275 17.99 0.46 -28.49
N ARG A 276 18.09 1.70 -27.98
CA ARG A 276 19.26 2.15 -27.21
C ARG A 276 19.00 2.08 -25.70
N PRO A 277 20.03 1.82 -24.87
CA PRO A 277 19.87 1.86 -23.43
C PRO A 277 19.38 3.24 -22.98
N TYR A 278 18.32 3.27 -22.17
CA TYR A 278 17.64 4.49 -21.72
C TYR A 278 18.62 5.44 -21.00
N LYS A 279 18.58 6.73 -21.36
CA LYS A 279 19.44 7.81 -20.82
C LYS A 279 20.95 7.52 -20.74
N LYS A 280 21.46 6.64 -21.60
CA LYS A 280 22.87 6.20 -21.61
C LYS A 280 23.86 7.37 -21.64
N GLN A 281 23.64 8.35 -22.51
CA GLN A 281 24.57 9.48 -22.70
C GLN A 281 24.56 10.42 -21.48
N GLU A 282 23.38 10.65 -20.91
CA GLU A 282 23.15 11.44 -19.71
C GLU A 282 23.86 10.78 -18.52
N THR A 283 23.69 9.48 -18.32
CA THR A 283 24.41 8.72 -17.28
C THR A 283 25.92 8.87 -17.41
N TYR A 284 26.48 8.73 -18.61
CA TYR A 284 27.92 8.89 -18.84
C TYR A 284 28.42 10.32 -18.56
N LYS A 285 27.64 11.34 -18.96
CA LYS A 285 27.95 12.74 -18.67
C LYS A 285 27.91 13.02 -17.16
N THR A 286 26.88 12.54 -16.47
CA THR A 286 26.74 12.61 -15.02
C THR A 286 27.93 11.96 -14.31
N LEU A 287 28.29 10.72 -14.66
CA LEU A 287 29.45 10.03 -14.06
C LEU A 287 30.77 10.79 -14.29
N ASN A 288 31.00 11.31 -15.50
CA ASN A 288 32.19 12.12 -15.77
C ASN A 288 32.22 13.44 -15.01
N SER A 289 31.06 14.07 -14.78
CA SER A 289 30.96 15.27 -13.96
C SER A 289 31.34 15.03 -12.50
N LEU A 290 31.11 13.81 -11.98
CA LEU A 290 31.53 13.40 -10.63
C LEU A 290 33.05 13.21 -10.50
N LEU A 291 33.73 12.87 -11.60
CA LEU A 291 35.20 12.76 -11.65
C LEU A 291 35.89 14.12 -11.74
N ASN A 292 35.25 15.06 -12.43
CA ASN A 292 35.76 16.40 -12.70
C ASN A 292 34.73 17.47 -12.31
N PRO A 293 34.38 17.60 -11.01
CA PRO A 293 33.50 18.66 -10.57
C PRO A 293 34.14 20.02 -10.90
N GLY A 294 33.32 21.00 -11.28
CA GLY A 294 33.78 22.36 -11.56
C GLY A 294 34.66 22.94 -10.43
N MET A 295 35.34 24.04 -10.75
CA MET A 295 36.61 24.57 -10.20
C MET A 295 36.82 24.71 -8.66
N GLN A 296 36.03 24.11 -7.76
CA GLN A 296 36.17 24.26 -6.30
C GLN A 296 35.95 23.00 -5.45
N ARG A 297 35.69 21.80 -5.99
CA ARG A 297 35.45 20.58 -5.18
C ARG A 297 36.52 19.51 -5.41
N LYS A 298 37.26 19.12 -4.36
CA LYS A 298 38.15 17.94 -4.41
C LYS A 298 37.29 16.66 -4.31
N VAL A 299 37.41 15.76 -5.29
CA VAL A 299 36.72 14.46 -5.31
C VAL A 299 37.39 13.50 -4.34
N ASN A 300 36.59 12.79 -3.53
CA ASN A 300 37.08 11.72 -2.66
C ASN A 300 37.67 10.56 -3.49
N SER A 301 38.80 9.99 -3.05
CA SER A 301 39.47 8.87 -3.73
C SER A 301 38.58 7.64 -3.88
N THR A 302 37.70 7.37 -2.91
CA THR A 302 36.71 6.28 -2.99
C THR A 302 35.69 6.51 -4.09
N THR A 303 35.14 7.72 -4.21
CA THR A 303 34.21 8.10 -5.27
C THR A 303 34.87 7.95 -6.64
N LYS A 304 36.10 8.45 -6.79
CA LYS A 304 36.86 8.35 -8.04
C LYS A 304 37.06 6.90 -8.48
N ARG A 305 37.44 6.02 -7.55
CA ARG A 305 37.63 4.58 -7.80
C ARG A 305 36.33 3.89 -8.22
N ILE A 306 35.20 4.18 -7.55
CA ILE A 306 33.91 3.57 -7.87
C ILE A 306 33.42 4.02 -9.25
N VAL A 307 33.47 5.33 -9.54
CA VAL A 307 32.99 5.89 -10.81
C VAL A 307 33.84 5.38 -11.98
N ASN A 308 35.17 5.34 -11.84
CA ASN A 308 36.04 4.76 -12.87
C ASN A 308 35.70 3.28 -13.13
N ARG A 309 35.50 2.49 -12.07
CA ARG A 309 35.11 1.08 -12.20
C ARG A 309 33.78 0.91 -12.94
N ILE A 310 32.81 1.80 -12.71
CA ILE A 310 31.53 1.79 -13.42
C ILE A 310 31.76 2.10 -14.90
N ILE A 311 32.48 3.19 -15.21
CA ILE A 311 32.73 3.60 -16.61
C ILE A 311 33.46 2.49 -17.38
N GLU A 312 34.58 1.99 -16.85
CA GLU A 312 35.39 0.96 -17.53
C GLU A 312 34.58 -0.34 -17.76
N ASN A 313 33.85 -0.82 -16.75
CA ASN A 313 33.14 -2.10 -16.89
C ASN A 313 31.81 -2.00 -17.65
N TRP A 314 31.07 -0.91 -17.50
CA TRP A 314 29.72 -0.77 -18.06
C TRP A 314 29.75 -0.07 -19.42
N TRP A 315 30.44 1.07 -19.55
CA TRP A 315 30.42 1.87 -20.77
C TRP A 315 31.13 1.19 -21.92
N GLU A 316 32.33 0.65 -21.67
CA GLU A 316 33.15 0.04 -22.73
C GLU A 316 32.51 -1.25 -23.25
N LYS A 317 31.95 -2.09 -22.37
CA LYS A 317 31.23 -3.31 -22.78
C LYS A 317 29.94 -3.03 -23.57
N LEU A 318 29.16 -2.02 -23.17
CA LEU A 318 27.95 -1.63 -23.89
C LEU A 318 28.20 -0.88 -25.20
N CYS A 319 29.36 -0.24 -25.36
CA CYS A 319 29.77 0.40 -26.61
C CYS A 319 30.44 -0.59 -27.58
N GLY A 320 31.20 -1.57 -27.07
CA GLY A 320 31.78 -2.64 -27.88
C GLY A 320 30.72 -3.50 -28.57
N TYR A 321 29.65 -3.88 -27.86
CA TYR A 321 28.59 -4.72 -28.40
C TYR A 321 27.76 -4.07 -29.53
N TYR A 322 27.72 -2.73 -29.59
CA TYR A 322 26.90 -1.99 -30.54
C TYR A 322 27.68 -1.47 -31.76
N ASN A 323 29.00 -1.39 -31.68
CA ASN A 323 29.85 -0.97 -32.81
C ASN A 323 30.12 -2.10 -33.81
N ASP A 324 29.96 -3.36 -33.42
CA ASP A 324 30.17 -4.52 -34.32
C ASP A 324 28.96 -4.84 -35.22
N ASN A 325 27.80 -4.21 -34.99
CA ASN A 325 26.53 -4.53 -35.70
C ASN A 325 25.90 -3.34 -36.45
N VAL A 326 26.65 -2.29 -36.77
CA VAL A 326 26.15 -1.20 -37.61
C VAL A 326 27.16 -0.93 -38.73
N ASP A 327 26.77 -1.33 -39.94
CA ASP A 327 27.47 -0.97 -41.17
C ASP A 327 27.82 0.52 -41.18
N SER A 328 29.10 0.78 -41.41
CA SER A 328 29.67 2.12 -41.51
C SER A 328 29.05 2.90 -42.67
N PRO A 329 28.73 4.19 -42.46
CA PRO A 329 28.94 5.18 -43.49
C PRO A 329 29.95 6.21 -43.00
N ASN A 330 31.10 6.19 -43.68
CA ASN A 330 32.16 7.19 -43.70
C ASN A 330 31.81 8.58 -43.15
N LEU A 331 32.49 9.02 -42.08
CA LEU A 331 32.83 10.42 -41.92
C LEU A 331 34.34 10.56 -41.76
N SER A 332 34.94 10.99 -42.87
CA SER A 332 36.33 11.39 -42.99
C SER A 332 36.66 12.55 -42.06
N HIS A 333 37.84 12.43 -41.44
CA HIS A 333 38.71 13.50 -40.96
C HIS A 333 38.45 14.88 -41.57
N ASN A 334 38.41 15.90 -40.71
CA ASN A 334 39.31 17.05 -40.85
C ASN A 334 39.38 17.86 -39.55
N SER A 335 40.55 17.74 -38.90
CA SER A 335 41.08 18.62 -37.89
C SER A 335 41.82 19.78 -38.55
N THR A 336 41.47 21.03 -38.24
CA THR A 336 42.42 22.15 -38.29
C THR A 336 41.98 23.29 -37.35
N LEU A 337 42.88 23.63 -36.44
CA LEU A 337 42.97 24.89 -35.71
C LEU A 337 43.01 26.09 -36.68
N SER A 338 42.41 27.23 -36.30
CA SER A 338 43.14 28.51 -36.21
C SER A 338 42.32 29.62 -35.55
N SER A 339 43.08 30.45 -34.84
CA SER A 339 42.79 31.56 -33.92
C SER A 339 42.47 32.92 -34.57
N CYS A 340 42.07 33.86 -33.68
CA CYS A 340 42.18 35.34 -33.77
C CYS A 340 41.13 36.08 -34.63
N SER A 341 40.66 37.31 -34.37
CA SER A 341 40.51 38.25 -33.24
C SER A 341 40.13 39.61 -33.89
N SER A 342 39.19 40.40 -33.33
CA SER A 342 39.07 41.89 -33.34
C SER A 342 39.22 42.68 -34.68
N SER A 343 38.61 43.82 -35.00
CA SER A 343 37.68 44.81 -34.44
C SER A 343 37.57 45.95 -35.49
N SER A 344 36.61 46.87 -35.29
CA SER A 344 36.56 48.29 -35.74
C SER A 344 36.35 48.68 -37.22
N GLY A 345 35.30 49.46 -37.48
CA GLY A 345 35.11 50.35 -38.66
C GLY A 345 35.99 51.61 -38.57
N PRO A 346 35.60 52.82 -39.06
CA PRO A 346 34.43 53.25 -39.86
C PRO A 346 34.81 54.15 -41.07
N SER A 347 33.85 54.58 -41.92
CA SER A 347 33.78 55.93 -42.55
C SER A 347 32.65 56.09 -43.59
N THR A 348 31.98 57.24 -43.53
CA THR A 348 31.12 57.89 -44.55
C THR A 348 31.75 59.28 -44.83
N PRO A 349 31.57 59.97 -45.99
CA PRO A 349 30.32 60.73 -46.23
C PRO A 349 29.98 61.11 -47.71
N ASN A 350 28.83 61.81 -47.84
CA ASN A 350 28.39 62.79 -48.87
C ASN A 350 27.29 62.39 -49.89
N ASP A 351 26.08 62.90 -49.59
CA ASP A 351 25.01 63.56 -50.37
C ASP A 351 25.00 63.54 -51.91
N VAL A 352 23.82 63.32 -52.52
CA VAL A 352 23.01 64.29 -53.34
C VAL A 352 21.60 63.70 -53.65
N ASP A 353 20.57 64.49 -53.32
CA ASP A 353 19.20 64.71 -53.85
C ASP A 353 18.28 63.60 -54.46
N GLU A 354 17.14 63.44 -53.76
CA GLU A 354 15.73 63.51 -54.20
C GLU A 354 15.22 62.71 -55.42
N ILE A 355 14.36 61.69 -55.18
CA ILE A 355 13.14 61.38 -55.98
C ILE A 355 12.06 60.81 -55.02
N SER A 356 10.88 61.40 -55.08
CA SER A 356 9.65 60.94 -54.44
C SER A 356 9.11 59.66 -55.08
N VAL A 357 8.77 58.64 -54.29
CA VAL A 357 7.97 57.49 -54.73
C VAL A 357 6.77 57.31 -53.81
N ILE A 358 5.61 57.65 -54.35
CA ILE A 358 4.28 57.36 -53.80
C ILE A 358 4.05 55.85 -53.94
N ILE A 359 3.97 55.13 -52.81
CA ILE A 359 3.54 53.72 -52.77
C ILE A 359 2.00 53.68 -52.85
N PRO A 360 1.41 52.91 -53.78
CA PRO A 360 -0.04 52.89 -53.96
C PRO A 360 -0.79 52.18 -52.82
N ARG A 361 -1.93 52.76 -52.41
CA ARG A 361 -2.86 52.30 -51.35
C ARG A 361 -3.40 50.87 -51.48
N LYS A 362 -3.18 50.16 -52.60
CA LYS A 362 -3.71 48.81 -52.84
C LYS A 362 -2.96 47.70 -52.08
N ASP A 363 -1.68 47.87 -51.80
CA ASP A 363 -0.87 46.83 -51.14
C ASP A 363 -1.12 46.75 -49.62
N VAL A 364 -1.66 47.80 -49.02
CA VAL A 364 -1.98 47.85 -47.59
C VAL A 364 -3.28 47.12 -47.27
N ILE A 365 -4.25 47.12 -48.19
CA ILE A 365 -5.56 46.45 -47.99
C ILE A 365 -5.42 44.94 -48.20
N ALA A 366 -4.69 44.51 -49.24
CA ALA A 366 -4.44 43.09 -49.50
C ALA A 366 -3.61 42.41 -48.39
N ARG A 367 -2.70 43.14 -47.74
CA ARG A 367 -1.98 42.64 -46.55
C ARG A 367 -2.89 42.52 -45.33
N LYS A 368 -3.85 43.43 -45.14
CA LYS A 368 -4.79 43.36 -44.02
C LYS A 368 -5.77 42.19 -44.15
N THR A 369 -6.32 41.93 -45.34
CA THR A 369 -7.24 40.80 -45.58
C THR A 369 -6.54 39.44 -45.42
N ASN A 370 -5.31 39.31 -45.93
CA ASN A 370 -4.50 38.09 -45.73
C ASN A 370 -4.15 37.87 -44.25
N ILE A 371 -3.86 38.93 -43.48
CA ILE A 371 -3.57 38.80 -42.04
C ILE A 371 -4.83 38.40 -41.24
N THR A 372 -6.02 38.88 -41.61
CA THR A 372 -7.28 38.47 -40.96
C THR A 372 -7.66 37.03 -41.29
N GLU A 373 -7.52 36.59 -42.54
CA GLU A 373 -7.75 35.18 -42.91
C GLU A 373 -6.73 34.24 -42.26
N ILE A 374 -5.46 34.63 -42.18
CA ILE A 374 -4.42 33.87 -41.47
C ILE A 374 -4.75 33.81 -39.98
N LYS A 375 -5.26 34.89 -39.37
CA LYS A 375 -5.68 34.88 -37.96
C LYS A 375 -6.88 33.97 -37.72
N GLU A 376 -7.89 33.95 -38.60
CA GLU A 376 -9.05 33.05 -38.45
C GLU A 376 -8.70 31.58 -38.73
N LYS A 377 -7.88 31.28 -39.75
CA LYS A 377 -7.34 29.94 -39.98
C LYS A 377 -6.49 29.46 -38.80
N LYS A 378 -5.69 30.34 -38.21
CA LYS A 378 -4.85 30.00 -37.05
C LYS A 378 -5.71 29.80 -35.80
N LYS A 379 -6.82 30.54 -35.63
CA LYS A 379 -7.75 30.41 -34.50
C LYS A 379 -8.60 29.12 -34.58
N SER A 380 -9.11 28.76 -35.77
CA SER A 380 -9.81 27.49 -36.01
C SER A 380 -8.86 26.28 -35.92
N SER A 381 -7.63 26.41 -36.44
CA SER A 381 -6.57 25.41 -36.26
C SER A 381 -6.23 25.21 -34.79
N LEU A 382 -6.03 26.28 -34.00
CA LEU A 382 -5.77 26.17 -32.56
C LEU A 382 -6.92 25.55 -31.78
N LEU A 383 -8.18 25.87 -32.12
CA LEU A 383 -9.34 25.27 -31.48
C LEU A 383 -9.46 23.78 -31.80
N SER A 384 -9.21 23.39 -33.06
CA SER A 384 -9.21 21.97 -33.47
C SER A 384 -8.05 21.18 -32.86
N SER A 385 -6.85 21.76 -32.82
CA SER A 385 -5.67 21.17 -32.17
C SER A 385 -5.83 21.09 -30.66
N GLY A 386 -6.45 22.09 -30.03
CA GLY A 386 -6.78 22.09 -28.61
C GLY A 386 -7.81 21.02 -28.26
N LEU A 387 -8.85 20.84 -29.09
CA LEU A 387 -9.85 19.79 -28.92
C LEU A 387 -9.24 18.39 -29.10
N LEU A 388 -8.40 18.20 -30.14
CA LEU A 388 -7.65 16.97 -30.35
C LEU A 388 -6.71 16.66 -29.17
N ALA A 389 -5.98 17.65 -28.68
CA ALA A 389 -5.13 17.50 -27.50
C ALA A 389 -5.95 17.11 -26.26
N LEU A 390 -7.10 17.75 -26.02
CA LEU A 390 -8.01 17.39 -24.93
C LEU A 390 -8.54 15.96 -25.07
N THR A 391 -8.90 15.52 -26.28
CA THR A 391 -9.38 14.15 -26.50
C THR A 391 -8.28 13.12 -26.27
N TRP A 392 -7.06 13.37 -26.73
CA TRP A 392 -5.92 12.48 -26.48
C TRP A 392 -5.54 12.47 -25.00
N THR A 393 -5.54 13.62 -24.32
CA THR A 393 -5.27 13.69 -22.88
C THR A 393 -6.31 12.92 -22.08
N LEU A 394 -7.61 13.05 -22.38
CA LEU A 394 -8.67 12.25 -21.75
C LEU A 394 -8.51 10.75 -22.05
N LEU A 395 -8.20 10.41 -23.30
CA LEU A 395 -7.99 9.01 -23.70
C LEU A 395 -6.78 8.41 -22.98
N PHE A 396 -5.64 9.11 -22.91
CA PHE A 396 -4.46 8.65 -22.17
C PHE A 396 -4.68 8.65 -20.65
N PHE A 397 -5.50 9.56 -20.11
CA PHE A 397 -5.86 9.57 -18.69
C PHE A 397 -6.67 8.32 -18.32
N PHE A 398 -7.70 7.98 -19.11
CA PHE A 398 -8.52 6.79 -18.86
C PHE A 398 -7.81 5.48 -19.26
N LEU A 399 -6.98 5.49 -20.29
CA LEU A 399 -6.16 4.33 -20.67
C LEU A 399 -5.04 4.07 -19.65
N GLY A 400 -4.40 5.13 -19.14
CA GLY A 400 -3.43 5.05 -18.05
C GLY A 400 -4.08 4.53 -16.77
N SER A 401 -5.29 5.01 -16.46
CA SER A 401 -6.10 4.44 -15.39
C SER A 401 -6.35 2.93 -15.56
N TYR A 402 -6.78 2.50 -16.75
CA TYR A 402 -7.07 1.09 -17.02
C TYR A 402 -5.81 0.22 -16.91
N LEU A 403 -4.65 0.76 -17.32
CA LEU A 403 -3.37 0.07 -17.20
C LEU A 403 -2.85 0.01 -15.74
N ILE A 404 -3.18 0.98 -14.88
CA ILE A 404 -2.65 1.08 -13.51
C ILE A 404 -3.58 0.45 -12.46
N THR A 405 -4.90 0.53 -12.68
CA THR A 405 -5.92 0.13 -11.70
C THR A 405 -6.88 -0.94 -12.22
N GLU A 406 -6.65 -1.45 -13.44
CA GLU A 406 -7.58 -2.33 -14.18
C GLU A 406 -9.00 -1.76 -14.29
N SER A 407 -9.15 -0.46 -14.11
CA SER A 407 -10.42 0.25 -14.13
C SER A 407 -10.27 1.54 -14.94
N TRP A 408 -11.31 1.92 -15.66
CA TRP A 408 -11.30 3.14 -16.48
C TRP A 408 -11.44 4.43 -15.66
N THR A 409 -11.52 4.39 -14.33
CA THR A 409 -11.93 5.53 -13.48
C THR A 409 -11.01 5.78 -12.28
N TRP A 410 -9.74 5.41 -12.39
CA TRP A 410 -8.67 5.53 -11.39
C TRP A 410 -8.99 4.83 -10.07
N GLY A 411 -9.58 3.63 -10.15
CA GLY A 411 -10.02 2.91 -8.97
C GLY A 411 -11.17 3.59 -8.21
N TYR A 412 -11.72 4.69 -8.74
CA TYR A 412 -12.92 5.31 -8.17
C TYR A 412 -14.02 4.25 -8.16
N ARG A 413 -14.62 4.05 -7.00
CA ARG A 413 -15.65 3.04 -6.72
C ARG A 413 -16.85 3.72 -6.06
N GLY A 414 -17.25 4.86 -6.59
CA GLY A 414 -18.45 5.61 -6.18
C GLY A 414 -19.54 5.54 -7.25
N LYS A 415 -20.59 6.35 -7.06
CA LYS A 415 -21.83 6.33 -7.88
C LYS A 415 -21.58 6.30 -9.40
N TRP A 416 -20.55 7.01 -9.88
CA TRP A 416 -20.21 7.22 -11.30
C TRP A 416 -19.59 6.03 -12.04
N THR A 417 -19.34 4.91 -11.37
CA THR A 417 -18.60 3.77 -11.96
C THR A 417 -19.46 2.57 -12.32
N ASN A 418 -20.65 2.47 -11.72
CA ASN A 418 -21.59 1.42 -12.04
C ASN A 418 -22.57 1.94 -13.10
N ILE A 419 -22.37 1.52 -14.35
CA ILE A 419 -23.25 1.89 -15.47
C ILE A 419 -24.72 1.53 -15.18
N ASN A 420 -24.99 0.51 -14.36
CA ASN A 420 -26.36 0.13 -14.00
C ASN A 420 -27.10 1.21 -13.19
N ASN A 421 -26.40 2.13 -12.54
CA ASN A 421 -27.01 3.26 -11.82
C ASN A 421 -27.48 4.40 -12.74
N TYR A 422 -27.06 4.41 -14.01
CA TYR A 422 -27.39 5.45 -14.99
C TYR A 422 -28.27 4.95 -16.14
N ILE A 423 -28.42 3.63 -16.28
CA ILE A 423 -29.40 3.04 -17.18
C ILE A 423 -30.76 3.15 -16.49
N PRO A 424 -31.73 3.91 -17.04
CA PRO A 424 -33.07 3.95 -16.48
C PRO A 424 -33.70 2.57 -16.61
N ARG A 425 -33.78 1.84 -15.50
CA ARG A 425 -34.52 0.58 -15.38
C ARG A 425 -35.86 0.89 -14.76
N GLN A 426 -36.89 0.18 -15.20
CA GLN A 426 -38.19 0.23 -14.55
C GLN A 426 -38.01 -0.34 -13.13
N GLU A 427 -38.30 0.47 -12.10
CA GLU A 427 -38.27 0.00 -10.71
C GLU A 427 -39.26 -1.16 -10.57
N LEU A 428 -38.77 -2.32 -10.14
CA LEU A 428 -39.61 -3.49 -9.90
C LEU A 428 -40.30 -3.33 -8.55
N ILE A 429 -41.58 -3.65 -8.50
CA ILE A 429 -42.33 -3.73 -7.24
C ILE A 429 -42.42 -5.21 -6.89
N PHE A 430 -41.90 -5.56 -5.72
CA PHE A 430 -41.93 -6.91 -5.18
C PHE A 430 -42.95 -7.00 -4.05
N THR A 431 -43.66 -8.11 -3.96
CA THR A 431 -44.28 -8.55 -2.71
C THR A 431 -43.25 -9.26 -1.83
N ASP A 432 -43.52 -9.37 -0.53
CA ASP A 432 -42.63 -10.13 0.39
C ASP A 432 -42.40 -11.58 -0.09
N ALA A 433 -43.42 -12.22 -0.66
CA ALA A 433 -43.33 -13.57 -1.20
C ALA A 433 -42.50 -13.66 -2.49
N GLU A 434 -42.50 -12.62 -3.33
CA GLU A 434 -41.65 -12.55 -4.52
C GLU A 434 -40.20 -12.28 -4.15
N LEU A 435 -39.96 -11.37 -3.20
CA LEU A 435 -38.61 -11.05 -2.72
C LEU A 435 -37.95 -12.29 -2.08
N ALA A 436 -38.71 -13.10 -1.34
CA ALA A 436 -38.23 -14.32 -0.69
C ALA A 436 -37.65 -15.36 -1.67
N GLN A 437 -37.96 -15.28 -2.96
CA GLN A 437 -37.41 -16.18 -3.98
C GLN A 437 -35.95 -15.87 -4.36
N TYR A 438 -35.42 -14.75 -3.89
CA TYR A 438 -34.07 -14.23 -4.18
C TYR A 438 -33.14 -14.30 -2.95
N ASP A 439 -33.32 -15.34 -2.12
CA ASP A 439 -32.56 -15.59 -0.89
C ASP A 439 -31.14 -16.15 -1.09
N GLY A 440 -30.72 -16.33 -2.35
CA GLY A 440 -29.41 -16.87 -2.72
C GLY A 440 -29.25 -18.38 -2.49
N THR A 441 -30.34 -19.13 -2.30
CA THR A 441 -30.32 -20.59 -2.30
C THR A 441 -30.23 -21.18 -3.71
N ASP A 442 -30.88 -20.54 -4.68
CA ASP A 442 -30.81 -20.88 -6.10
C ASP A 442 -29.66 -20.11 -6.78
N ARG A 443 -28.63 -20.85 -7.23
CA ARG A 443 -27.45 -20.27 -7.90
C ARG A 443 -27.76 -19.67 -9.27
N THR A 444 -28.93 -19.95 -9.83
CA THR A 444 -29.36 -19.43 -11.14
C THR A 444 -30.07 -18.07 -11.03
N LYS A 445 -30.45 -17.67 -9.82
CA LYS A 445 -31.12 -16.39 -9.54
C LYS A 445 -30.16 -15.38 -8.90
N PRO A 446 -30.39 -14.06 -9.10
CA PRO A 446 -29.69 -13.04 -8.35
C PRO A 446 -30.09 -13.07 -6.88
N ILE A 447 -29.27 -12.44 -6.03
CA ILE A 447 -29.51 -12.34 -4.59
C ILE A 447 -29.99 -10.92 -4.30
N TYR A 448 -31.20 -10.79 -3.77
CA TYR A 448 -31.78 -9.49 -3.41
C TYR A 448 -31.92 -9.37 -1.91
N LEU A 449 -31.81 -8.15 -1.40
CA LEU A 449 -32.21 -7.81 -0.03
C LEU A 449 -32.98 -6.50 -0.05
N ALA A 450 -33.76 -6.26 0.99
CA ALA A 450 -34.46 -5.00 1.18
C ALA A 450 -34.08 -4.33 2.50
N ILE A 451 -34.07 -3.00 2.48
CA ILE A 451 -33.89 -2.18 3.66
C ILE A 451 -34.80 -0.96 3.53
N ASP A 452 -35.74 -0.83 4.48
CA ASP A 452 -36.67 0.30 4.54
C ASP A 452 -37.44 0.49 3.22
N GLY A 453 -37.94 -0.62 2.68
CA GLY A 453 -38.74 -0.72 1.46
C GLY A 453 -37.94 -0.68 0.15
N ASP A 454 -36.65 -0.34 0.17
CA ASP A 454 -35.81 -0.28 -1.03
C ASP A 454 -35.05 -1.59 -1.24
N VAL A 455 -35.13 -2.15 -2.45
CA VAL A 455 -34.57 -3.47 -2.81
C VAL A 455 -33.27 -3.28 -3.59
N TYR A 456 -32.22 -4.02 -3.21
CA TYR A 456 -30.89 -3.97 -3.81
C TYR A 456 -30.44 -5.33 -4.32
N ASP A 457 -29.73 -5.32 -5.46
CA ASP A 457 -28.99 -6.48 -5.96
C ASP A 457 -27.65 -6.61 -5.25
N VAL A 458 -27.50 -7.70 -4.49
CA VAL A 458 -26.28 -8.03 -3.74
C VAL A 458 -25.58 -9.27 -4.27
N SER A 459 -25.86 -9.67 -5.51
CA SER A 459 -25.26 -10.86 -6.15
C SER A 459 -23.73 -10.79 -6.21
N GLN A 460 -23.14 -9.59 -6.36
CA GLN A 460 -21.67 -9.40 -6.28
C GLN A 460 -21.09 -9.72 -4.89
N GLY A 461 -21.93 -9.72 -3.85
CA GLY A 461 -21.63 -10.09 -2.48
C GLY A 461 -22.06 -11.52 -2.12
N ALA A 462 -22.18 -12.44 -3.08
CA ALA A 462 -22.68 -13.79 -2.85
C ALA A 462 -21.93 -14.59 -1.77
N GLY A 463 -20.64 -14.31 -1.52
CA GLY A 463 -19.90 -14.93 -0.41
C GLY A 463 -20.43 -14.55 0.99
N TRP A 464 -21.09 -13.39 1.11
CA TRP A 464 -21.64 -12.86 2.35
C TRP A 464 -23.15 -13.13 2.47
N TYR A 465 -23.90 -12.85 1.40
CA TYR A 465 -25.37 -12.91 1.38
C TYR A 465 -25.93 -14.22 0.82
N GLY A 466 -25.11 -15.02 0.12
CA GLY A 466 -25.53 -16.32 -0.38
C GLY A 466 -25.61 -17.38 0.72
N LYS A 467 -26.23 -18.52 0.40
CA LYS A 467 -26.41 -19.64 1.33
C LYS A 467 -25.08 -20.04 2.01
N GLY A 468 -25.03 -19.94 3.34
CA GLY A 468 -23.86 -20.26 4.16
C GLY A 468 -22.94 -19.07 4.48
N GLY A 469 -23.19 -17.89 3.91
CA GLY A 469 -22.50 -16.65 4.26
C GLY A 469 -22.98 -16.05 5.58
N SER A 470 -22.16 -15.22 6.23
CA SER A 470 -22.50 -14.63 7.54
C SER A 470 -23.69 -13.66 7.51
N TYR A 471 -24.06 -13.13 6.34
CA TYR A 471 -25.16 -12.19 6.14
C TYR A 471 -26.32 -12.80 5.34
N HIS A 472 -26.37 -14.12 5.17
CA HIS A 472 -27.41 -14.78 4.37
C HIS A 472 -28.84 -14.56 4.91
N HIS A 473 -28.98 -14.30 6.22
CA HIS A 473 -30.27 -14.04 6.86
C HIS A 473 -30.98 -12.78 6.31
N PHE A 474 -30.24 -11.86 5.70
CA PHE A 474 -30.77 -10.65 5.07
C PHE A 474 -31.29 -10.87 3.65
N ALA A 475 -30.90 -11.96 2.99
CA ALA A 475 -31.29 -12.23 1.61
C ALA A 475 -32.78 -12.59 1.52
N GLY A 476 -33.44 -12.05 0.50
CA GLY A 476 -34.84 -12.27 0.18
C GLY A 476 -35.86 -11.61 1.13
N LYS A 477 -35.45 -10.68 1.99
CA LYS A 477 -36.34 -10.06 2.99
C LYS A 477 -36.02 -8.59 3.21
N ASP A 478 -37.00 -7.83 3.70
CA ASP A 478 -36.74 -6.55 4.36
C ASP A 478 -36.47 -6.78 5.84
N ALA A 479 -35.25 -6.46 6.24
CA ALA A 479 -34.76 -6.66 7.60
C ALA A 479 -34.26 -5.35 8.22
N ALA A 480 -34.89 -4.22 7.87
CA ALA A 480 -34.58 -2.88 8.39
C ALA A 480 -34.30 -2.86 9.90
N ARG A 481 -35.13 -3.55 10.70
CA ARG A 481 -34.96 -3.59 12.16
C ARG A 481 -33.69 -4.33 12.59
N ALA A 482 -33.31 -5.43 11.93
CA ALA A 482 -32.13 -6.22 12.27
C ALA A 482 -30.82 -5.44 12.08
N TYR A 483 -30.75 -4.54 11.11
CA TYR A 483 -29.57 -3.71 10.83
C TYR A 483 -29.11 -2.86 12.01
N VAL A 484 -30.01 -2.48 12.91
CA VAL A 484 -29.73 -1.57 14.04
C VAL A 484 -29.92 -2.18 15.40
N THR A 485 -30.41 -3.41 15.43
CA THR A 485 -30.60 -4.17 16.67
C THR A 485 -29.62 -5.34 16.79
N GLY A 486 -28.98 -5.77 15.68
CA GLY A 486 -28.04 -6.88 15.67
C GLY A 486 -28.70 -8.24 15.95
N CYS A 487 -30.02 -8.34 15.79
CA CYS A 487 -30.79 -9.55 16.02
C CYS A 487 -31.20 -10.17 14.69
N PHE A 488 -30.62 -11.33 14.36
CA PHE A 488 -30.84 -12.00 13.08
C PHE A 488 -31.88 -13.13 13.15
N GLU A 489 -32.49 -13.35 14.32
CA GLU A 489 -33.56 -14.35 14.51
C GLU A 489 -34.95 -13.67 14.53
N ASP A 490 -35.15 -12.73 15.47
CA ASP A 490 -36.48 -12.15 15.74
C ASP A 490 -36.75 -10.82 15.01
N HIS A 491 -35.72 -10.14 14.49
CA HIS A 491 -35.84 -8.79 13.93
C HIS A 491 -35.66 -8.71 12.39
N LEU A 492 -35.79 -9.82 11.68
CA LEU A 492 -35.81 -9.84 10.21
C LEU A 492 -37.17 -9.34 9.68
N THR A 493 -37.46 -8.06 9.93
CA THR A 493 -38.72 -7.39 9.59
C THR A 493 -38.50 -5.93 9.20
N HIS A 494 -39.44 -5.39 8.40
CA HIS A 494 -39.54 -3.98 8.05
C HIS A 494 -40.12 -3.11 9.20
N ASP A 495 -40.61 -3.71 10.29
CA ASP A 495 -41.24 -2.98 11.39
C ASP A 495 -40.21 -2.21 12.25
N VAL A 496 -40.10 -0.91 11.97
CA VAL A 496 -39.25 0.06 12.67
C VAL A 496 -39.89 0.66 13.92
N ARG A 497 -41.12 0.27 14.29
CA ARG A 497 -41.78 0.78 15.50
C ARG A 497 -41.02 0.35 16.75
N GLY A 498 -40.87 1.28 17.69
CA GLY A 498 -40.16 1.06 18.95
C GLY A 498 -38.63 1.17 18.87
N LEU A 499 -38.06 1.49 17.70
CA LEU A 499 -36.64 1.83 17.59
C LEU A 499 -36.34 3.20 18.20
N THR A 500 -35.16 3.34 18.81
CA THR A 500 -34.69 4.62 19.36
C THR A 500 -34.29 5.59 18.24
N SER A 501 -34.19 6.89 18.56
CA SER A 501 -33.74 7.89 17.59
C SER A 501 -32.35 7.60 17.01
N ASP A 502 -31.46 7.01 17.81
CA ASP A 502 -30.11 6.67 17.35
C ASP A 502 -30.10 5.40 16.49
N GLN A 503 -30.99 4.45 16.77
CA GLN A 503 -31.22 3.31 15.88
C GLN A 503 -31.82 3.75 14.54
N LEU A 504 -32.74 4.71 14.52
CA LEU A 504 -33.26 5.26 13.26
C LEU A 504 -32.17 5.96 12.44
N LYS A 505 -31.23 6.67 13.08
CA LYS A 505 -30.05 7.23 12.39
C LYS A 505 -29.13 6.13 11.85
N GLY A 506 -28.92 5.05 12.61
CA GLY A 506 -28.16 3.88 12.15
C GLY A 506 -28.81 3.23 10.93
N LEU A 507 -30.15 3.20 10.87
CA LEU A 507 -30.88 2.64 9.74
C LEU A 507 -30.69 3.51 8.49
N ASP A 508 -30.80 4.83 8.64
CA ASP A 508 -30.51 5.79 7.57
C ASP A 508 -29.06 5.68 7.08
N HIS A 509 -28.11 5.42 7.98
CA HIS A 509 -26.71 5.17 7.61
C HIS A 509 -26.57 3.91 6.73
N TRP A 510 -27.17 2.79 7.11
CA TRP A 510 -27.17 1.57 6.31
C TRP A 510 -27.87 1.75 4.96
N LYS A 511 -28.99 2.46 4.93
CA LYS A 511 -29.69 2.81 3.70
C LYS A 511 -28.79 3.60 2.74
N LYS A 512 -28.11 4.63 3.26
CA LYS A 512 -27.12 5.42 2.51
C LYS A 512 -25.93 4.58 2.02
N PHE A 513 -25.49 3.60 2.81
CA PHE A 513 -24.44 2.67 2.38
C PHE A 513 -24.85 1.90 1.12
N TYR A 514 -26.06 1.33 1.09
CA TYR A 514 -26.55 0.62 -0.10
C TYR A 514 -26.81 1.57 -1.29
N ASP A 515 -27.38 2.75 -1.04
CA ASP A 515 -27.60 3.78 -2.07
C ASP A 515 -26.30 4.29 -2.71
N SER A 516 -25.20 4.33 -1.95
CA SER A 516 -23.89 4.84 -2.40
C SER A 516 -22.90 3.75 -2.81
N SER A 517 -23.25 2.48 -2.64
CA SER A 517 -22.40 1.35 -2.99
C SER A 517 -22.15 1.30 -4.50
N HIS A 518 -20.91 1.01 -4.89
CA HIS A 518 -20.57 0.68 -6.29
C HIS A 518 -20.89 -0.78 -6.62
N LYS A 519 -20.94 -1.66 -5.61
CA LYS A 519 -21.17 -3.10 -5.79
C LYS A 519 -22.64 -3.47 -5.85
N TYR A 520 -23.45 -2.75 -5.08
CA TYR A 520 -24.88 -3.03 -4.92
C TYR A 520 -25.67 -1.91 -5.58
N HIS A 521 -26.69 -2.26 -6.35
CA HIS A 521 -27.52 -1.28 -7.03
C HIS A 521 -28.99 -1.52 -6.69
N LYS A 522 -29.75 -0.42 -6.63
CA LYS A 522 -31.19 -0.49 -6.41
C LYS A 522 -31.88 -1.15 -7.60
N VAL A 523 -32.73 -2.13 -7.33
CA VAL A 523 -33.55 -2.82 -8.35
C VAL A 523 -35.01 -2.42 -8.31
N GLY A 524 -35.47 -1.93 -7.16
CA GLY A 524 -36.86 -1.53 -7.00
C GLY A 524 -37.26 -1.35 -5.55
N ARG A 525 -38.52 -1.66 -5.25
CA ARG A 525 -39.12 -1.55 -3.92
C ARG A 525 -39.92 -2.77 -3.56
N VAL A 526 -39.98 -3.07 -2.28
CA VAL A 526 -40.87 -4.09 -1.73
C VAL A 526 -42.10 -3.39 -1.16
N LEU A 527 -43.27 -3.88 -1.55
CA LEU A 527 -44.55 -3.45 -1.01
C LEU A 527 -44.90 -4.40 0.13
N HIS A 528 -44.91 -3.86 1.35
CA HIS A 528 -45.35 -4.59 2.52
C HIS A 528 -46.85 -4.44 2.74
N ASP A 529 -47.47 -5.50 3.23
CA ASP A 529 -48.83 -5.40 3.76
C ASP A 529 -48.86 -4.43 4.95
N PRO A 530 -49.91 -3.60 5.10
CA PRO A 530 -50.02 -2.68 6.22
C PRO A 530 -49.95 -3.44 7.54
N ILE A 531 -49.07 -3.00 8.44
CA ILE A 531 -48.99 -3.56 9.79
C ILE A 531 -50.31 -3.24 10.52
N PRO A 532 -51.05 -4.25 11.02
CA PRO A 532 -52.28 -4.01 11.77
C PRO A 532 -52.05 -3.09 12.97
N GLU A 533 -52.99 -2.18 13.25
CA GLU A 533 -52.87 -1.22 14.36
C GLU A 533 -52.77 -1.90 15.74
N ASP A 534 -53.34 -3.10 15.87
CA ASP A 534 -53.31 -3.95 17.06
C ASP A 534 -52.10 -4.88 17.13
N ALA A 535 -51.25 -4.92 16.09
CA ALA A 535 -50.08 -5.79 16.06
C ALA A 535 -49.05 -5.37 17.13
N PRO A 536 -48.59 -6.30 17.99
CA PRO A 536 -47.63 -5.97 19.04
C PRO A 536 -46.30 -5.51 18.43
N ILE A 537 -45.70 -4.48 19.04
CA ILE A 537 -44.34 -4.04 18.69
C ILE A 537 -43.39 -5.23 18.90
N PRO A 538 -42.48 -5.52 17.95
CA PRO A 538 -41.54 -6.63 18.11
C PRO A 538 -40.73 -6.48 19.41
N LYS A 539 -40.55 -7.60 20.11
CA LYS A 539 -39.93 -7.63 21.45
C LYS A 539 -38.46 -7.19 21.39
N PRO A 540 -37.89 -6.63 22.47
CA PRO A 540 -36.45 -6.35 22.51
C PRO A 540 -35.61 -7.63 22.34
N CYS A 541 -34.45 -7.49 21.70
CA CYS A 541 -33.55 -8.60 21.42
C CYS A 541 -32.99 -9.24 22.71
N LYS A 542 -32.93 -10.57 22.77
CA LYS A 542 -32.34 -11.33 23.88
C LYS A 542 -30.84 -11.67 23.68
N THR A 543 -30.38 -11.70 22.44
CA THR A 543 -29.04 -12.12 22.00
C THR A 543 -28.58 -11.21 20.86
N ALA A 544 -28.28 -9.96 21.19
CA ALA A 544 -27.77 -9.02 20.20
C ALA A 544 -26.31 -9.38 19.89
N VAL A 545 -26.01 -9.61 18.61
CA VAL A 545 -24.62 -9.71 18.17
C VAL A 545 -24.06 -8.30 18.13
N GLY A 546 -22.93 -8.06 18.80
CA GLY A 546 -22.25 -6.77 18.81
C GLY A 546 -22.06 -6.26 17.37
N GLN A 547 -22.62 -5.08 17.08
CA GLN A 547 -22.51 -4.50 15.75
C GLN A 547 -21.05 -4.10 15.52
N LYS A 548 -20.45 -4.62 14.44
CA LYS A 548 -19.16 -4.10 13.97
C LYS A 548 -19.42 -2.69 13.40
N PRO A 549 -18.65 -1.67 13.82
CA PRO A 549 -18.77 -0.33 13.27
C PRO A 549 -18.43 -0.30 11.78
#